data_AF-A0A1Q3EIG2-F1
#
_entry.id   AF-A0A1Q3EIG2-F1
#
_cell.length_a   1.000
_cell.length_b   1.000
_cell.length_c   1.000
_cell.angle_alpha   90.00
_cell.angle_beta   90.00
_cell.angle_gamma   90.00
#
_symmetry.space_group_name_H-M   'P 1'
#
loop_
_entity.id
_entity.type
_entity.pdbx_description
1 polymer ?
#
loop_
_entity_poly.entity_id
_entity_poly.type
_entity_poly.pdbx_seq_one_letter_code
_entity_poly.pdbx_strand_id
1 'polypeptide(L)'
;MNFPQSQTDIEYMYTLGTLILVAGVPPQQFADYLVGFNPQVISVSTFLLGPFPIEINPTTVIILLGPALDLISSSLLSNLSQFLPHFTSLINIEIRIHDSVWSRRLVDKLPIFPPSVKNAKMLVSNLLPNGPELVRIVYNANATPFATTFAAAFYGMHLAMKGHRASDLSFMLALHEALAAVDLQENCVVEIEISHGRSMFSRVSGRLRDVCKVVECVMDTAATPELASRLYAVKSLVVDVPMLHHRDEFGHFVHAVHSKAPRLQILEVNFRTVNSIETHEWMGSVRMLDSLRELIRIVIAHPHPLDLTDADVARLLRSWRKVEHVSLNPKASGALITHRQVLLTINALRIAAFQAPTSLRHLSLFLNADEDSVHGFSGLQPRYDVEKIELRLATPSTHRARVAIRVAETLFPNANIKEV
;
A
#
# COMPACT_ATOMS: atom_id res chain seq x y z
N MET A 1 -7.34 0.68 56.96
CA MET A 1 -6.00 0.24 56.53
C MET A 1 -5.71 0.97 55.23
N ASN A 2 -4.78 1.91 55.27
CA ASN A 2 -4.37 2.68 54.10
C ASN A 2 -3.57 1.75 53.17
N PHE A 3 -3.98 1.63 51.91
CA PHE A 3 -3.13 1.05 50.88
C PHE A 3 -1.90 1.95 50.74
N PRO A 4 -0.66 1.40 50.82
CA PRO A 4 0.52 2.20 50.60
C PRO A 4 0.52 2.70 49.15
N GLN A 5 0.92 3.96 48.99
CA GLN A 5 1.09 4.66 47.73
C GLN A 5 1.96 3.83 46.78
N SER A 6 1.43 3.56 45.58
CA SER A 6 2.12 2.93 44.46
C SER A 6 3.29 3.83 44.01
N GLN A 7 4.47 3.62 44.58
CA GLN A 7 5.71 4.15 44.05
C GLN A 7 6.12 3.31 42.83
N THR A 8 6.58 4.02 41.81
CA THR A 8 6.93 3.56 40.46
C THR A 8 8.06 2.54 40.44
N ASP A 9 7.76 1.27 40.17
CA ASP A 9 8.76 0.23 39.98
C ASP A 9 8.99 -0.01 38.47
N ILE A 10 10.12 0.49 37.97
CA ILE A 10 10.72 -0.07 36.75
C ILE A 10 11.62 -1.20 37.23
N GLU A 11 11.27 -2.43 36.86
CA GLU A 11 12.12 -3.58 37.11
C GLU A 11 13.13 -3.70 35.98
N TYR A 12 14.38 -4.02 36.30
CA TYR A 12 15.37 -4.32 35.28
C TYR A 12 16.13 -5.60 35.57
N MET A 13 16.58 -6.22 34.49
CA MET A 13 17.37 -7.43 34.51
C MET A 13 18.53 -7.25 33.55
N TYR A 14 19.73 -7.59 33.98
CA TYR A 14 20.90 -7.61 33.11
C TYR A 14 21.45 -9.02 33.02
N THR A 15 21.66 -9.49 31.80
CA THR A 15 22.24 -10.79 31.47
C THR A 15 23.43 -10.60 30.52
N LEU A 16 23.86 -11.64 29.80
CA LEU A 16 25.01 -11.65 28.86
C LEU A 16 24.91 -10.57 27.76
N GLY A 17 25.17 -9.31 28.11
CA GLY A 17 25.07 -8.16 27.21
C GLY A 17 23.64 -7.69 26.92
N THR A 18 22.61 -8.22 27.61
CA THR A 18 21.21 -7.84 27.40
C THR A 18 20.64 -7.15 28.64
N LEU A 19 20.12 -5.94 28.46
CA LEU A 19 19.37 -5.21 29.49
C LEU A 19 17.87 -5.31 29.18
N ILE A 20 17.10 -5.86 30.12
CA ILE A 20 15.64 -5.92 30.05
C ILE A 20 15.08 -4.88 31.02
N LEU A 21 14.21 -4.00 30.53
CA LEU A 21 13.48 -3.00 31.31
C LEU A 21 12.00 -3.35 31.27
N VAL A 22 11.35 -3.39 32.43
CA VAL A 22 9.94 -3.77 32.55
C VAL A 22 9.20 -2.71 33.36
N ALA A 23 8.10 -2.21 32.80
CA ALA A 23 7.26 -1.21 33.44
C ALA A 23 5.79 -1.59 33.29
N GLY A 24 5.02 -1.52 34.38
CA GLY A 24 3.56 -1.75 34.35
C GLY A 24 3.15 -3.20 34.10
N VAL A 25 4.05 -4.17 34.27
CA VAL A 25 3.75 -5.61 34.19
C VAL A 25 3.60 -6.15 35.62
N PRO A 26 2.48 -6.81 35.98
CA PRO A 26 2.35 -7.45 37.28
C PRO A 26 3.41 -8.53 37.50
N PRO A 27 4.04 -8.65 38.68
CA PRO A 27 5.09 -9.63 38.96
C PRO A 27 4.66 -11.08 38.65
N GLN A 28 3.38 -11.41 38.83
CA GLN A 28 2.85 -12.75 38.53
C GLN A 28 2.85 -13.09 37.03
N GLN A 29 2.85 -12.08 36.16
CA GLN A 29 2.86 -12.24 34.71
C GLN A 29 4.26 -12.07 34.11
N PHE A 30 5.25 -11.67 34.89
CA PHE A 30 6.61 -11.39 34.43
C PHE A 30 7.25 -12.58 33.71
N ALA A 31 7.06 -13.79 34.23
CA ALA A 31 7.56 -15.02 33.64
C ALA A 31 6.97 -15.27 32.24
N ASP A 32 5.66 -15.03 32.06
CA ASP A 32 4.95 -15.24 30.78
C ASP A 32 5.44 -14.30 29.68
N TYR A 33 5.87 -13.08 30.06
CA TYR A 33 6.32 -12.03 29.15
C TYR A 33 7.79 -12.20 28.76
N LEU A 34 8.54 -12.95 29.56
CA LEU A 34 9.92 -13.36 29.29
C LEU A 34 10.04 -14.66 28.49
N VAL A 35 8.92 -15.38 28.28
CA VAL A 35 8.90 -16.59 27.45
C VAL A 35 9.41 -16.28 26.04
N GLY A 36 10.51 -16.93 25.65
CA GLY A 36 11.22 -16.71 24.39
C GLY A 36 12.57 -16.00 24.52
N PHE A 37 12.85 -15.37 25.67
CA PHE A 37 14.19 -14.88 26.00
C PHE A 37 14.84 -15.92 26.91
N ASN A 38 15.85 -16.64 26.42
CA ASN A 38 16.52 -17.71 27.17
C ASN A 38 17.34 -17.08 28.32
N PRO A 39 16.87 -17.09 29.58
CA PRO A 39 17.45 -16.23 30.56
C PRO A 39 18.28 -17.12 31.50
N GLN A 40 19.58 -17.22 31.23
CA GLN A 40 20.49 -17.33 32.37
C GLN A 40 20.42 -15.99 33.10
N VAL A 41 19.40 -15.82 33.96
CA VAL A 41 19.17 -14.60 34.75
C VAL A 41 20.35 -14.45 35.71
N ILE A 42 21.20 -13.46 35.47
CA ILE A 42 22.39 -13.23 36.33
C ILE A 42 21.99 -12.39 37.56
N SER A 43 21.03 -11.47 37.44
CA SER A 43 20.48 -10.70 38.56
C SER A 43 19.13 -10.06 38.21
N VAL A 44 18.22 -9.97 39.18
CA VAL A 44 16.99 -9.16 39.12
C VAL A 44 17.16 -8.02 40.11
N SER A 45 16.90 -6.79 39.70
CA SER A 45 17.00 -5.62 40.58
C SER A 45 15.88 -4.64 40.28
N THR A 46 15.26 -4.12 41.33
CA THR A 46 14.25 -3.07 41.27
C THR A 46 14.93 -1.72 41.46
N PHE A 47 14.57 -0.73 40.65
CA PHE A 47 15.08 0.62 40.85
C PHE A 47 13.96 1.65 40.88
N LEU A 48 13.95 2.41 41.97
CA LEU A 48 13.20 3.65 42.11
C LEU A 48 14.00 4.76 41.43
N LEU A 49 13.42 5.38 40.39
CA LEU A 49 13.90 6.59 39.68
C LEU A 49 15.05 7.38 40.38
N GLY A 50 16.28 6.93 40.17
CA GLY A 50 17.55 7.57 40.53
C GLY A 50 18.60 7.45 39.40
N PRO A 51 19.90 7.59 39.66
CA PRO A 51 20.93 7.35 38.65
C PRO A 51 21.09 5.84 38.37
N PHE A 52 20.92 5.45 37.10
CA PHE A 52 21.21 4.09 36.62
C PHE A 52 22.67 3.72 36.95
N PRO A 53 23.01 2.45 37.27
CA PRO A 53 24.40 2.06 37.46
C PRO A 53 25.19 2.35 36.17
N ILE A 54 26.10 3.32 36.23
CA ILE A 54 26.87 3.86 35.10
C ILE A 54 27.77 2.77 34.45
N GLU A 55 27.90 1.60 35.08
CA GLU A 55 28.78 0.51 34.64
C GLU A 55 28.16 -0.46 33.63
N ILE A 56 26.85 -0.36 33.32
CA ILE A 56 26.19 -1.29 32.39
C ILE A 56 26.26 -0.75 30.94
N ASN A 57 26.89 -1.50 30.04
CA ASN A 57 26.95 -1.18 28.60
C ASN A 57 26.42 -2.36 27.75
N PRO A 58 25.09 -2.50 27.60
CA PRO A 58 24.48 -3.62 26.90
C PRO A 58 24.70 -3.54 25.39
N THR A 59 24.73 -4.70 24.72
CA THR A 59 24.63 -4.79 23.25
C THR A 59 23.18 -4.91 22.79
N THR A 60 22.28 -5.35 23.67
CA THR A 60 20.84 -5.49 23.41
C THR A 60 20.01 -4.89 24.54
N VAL A 61 18.98 -4.11 24.20
CA VAL A 61 18.00 -3.60 25.17
C VAL A 61 16.62 -4.13 24.80
N ILE A 62 15.91 -4.69 25.79
CA ILE A 62 14.50 -5.11 25.67
C ILE A 62 13.67 -4.26 26.61
N ILE A 63 12.59 -3.67 26.13
CA ILE A 63 11.68 -2.83 26.92
C ILE A 63 10.29 -3.46 26.88
N LEU A 64 9.73 -3.76 28.03
CA LEU A 64 8.39 -4.33 28.19
C LEU A 64 7.49 -3.31 28.88
N LEU A 65 6.42 -2.89 28.19
CA LEU A 65 5.42 -1.95 28.71
C LEU A 65 4.09 -2.67 28.90
N GLY A 66 3.70 -2.92 30.15
CA GLY A 66 2.53 -3.72 30.55
C GLY A 66 1.26 -2.90 30.85
N PRO A 67 0.12 -3.57 31.03
CA PRO A 67 -1.20 -2.94 31.13
C PRO A 67 -1.39 -1.98 32.31
N ALA A 68 -0.58 -2.07 33.36
CA ALA A 68 -0.65 -1.14 34.50
C ALA A 68 0.07 0.20 34.23
N LEU A 69 0.55 0.44 33.00
CA LEU A 69 1.25 1.68 32.61
C LEU A 69 0.36 2.94 32.65
N ASP A 70 -0.96 2.83 32.70
CA ASP A 70 -1.87 3.99 32.81
C ASP A 70 -1.65 4.83 34.08
N LEU A 71 -1.03 4.25 35.11
CA LEU A 71 -0.61 4.91 36.35
C LEU A 71 0.83 5.46 36.29
N ILE A 72 1.56 5.20 35.20
CA ILE A 72 3.00 5.40 35.08
C ILE A 72 3.28 6.66 34.25
N SER A 73 3.93 7.63 34.89
CA SER A 73 4.04 9.00 34.38
C SER A 73 4.70 9.11 33.00
N SER A 74 4.30 10.15 32.28
CA SER A 74 4.88 10.65 31.03
C SER A 74 6.41 10.83 31.04
N SER A 75 7.06 10.82 32.21
CA SER A 75 8.49 11.03 32.41
C SER A 75 9.35 9.82 32.01
N LEU A 76 8.84 8.59 32.13
CA LEU A 76 9.59 7.38 31.81
C LEU A 76 9.99 7.32 30.33
N LEU A 77 9.03 7.61 29.45
CA LEU A 77 9.23 7.58 28.00
C LEU A 77 10.12 8.71 27.51
N SER A 78 9.97 9.92 28.06
CA SER A 78 10.88 11.02 27.76
C SER A 78 12.31 10.70 28.21
N ASN A 79 12.47 10.00 29.32
CA ASN A 79 13.79 9.60 29.83
C ASN A 79 14.40 8.49 28.98
N LEU A 80 13.61 7.55 28.42
CA LEU A 80 14.13 6.52 27.49
C LEU A 80 14.83 7.13 26.28
N SER A 81 14.30 8.23 25.74
CA SER A 81 14.92 8.93 24.60
C SER A 81 16.28 9.55 24.92
N GLN A 82 16.48 9.96 26.18
CA GLN A 82 17.76 10.46 26.68
C GLN A 82 18.69 9.33 27.12
N PHE A 83 18.12 8.17 27.47
CA PHE A 83 18.81 7.06 28.07
C PHE A 83 19.58 6.19 27.06
N LEU A 84 18.92 5.78 25.96
CA LEU A 84 19.53 4.89 24.97
C LEU A 84 20.86 5.39 24.37
N PRO A 85 21.05 6.69 24.11
CA PRO A 85 22.34 7.21 23.64
C PRO A 85 23.54 6.98 24.57
N HIS A 86 23.33 6.71 25.85
CA HIS A 86 24.43 6.43 26.80
C HIS A 86 25.07 5.05 26.60
N PHE A 87 24.39 4.13 25.90
CA PHE A 87 24.89 2.79 25.64
C PHE A 87 25.69 2.72 24.33
N THR A 88 26.98 2.96 24.43
CA THR A 88 27.88 3.02 23.25
C THR A 88 28.01 1.69 22.50
N SER A 89 27.76 0.56 23.17
CA SER A 89 27.81 -0.78 22.56
C SER A 89 26.44 -1.27 22.05
N LEU A 90 25.40 -0.46 22.15
CA LEU A 90 24.03 -0.87 21.82
C LEU A 90 23.85 -1.08 20.32
N ILE A 91 23.49 -2.32 19.95
CA ILE A 91 23.30 -2.74 18.57
C ILE A 91 21.84 -3.17 18.30
N ASN A 92 21.16 -3.73 19.30
CA ASN A 92 19.79 -4.24 19.16
C ASN A 92 18.83 -3.61 20.18
N ILE A 93 17.64 -3.25 19.73
CA ILE A 93 16.54 -2.80 20.61
C ILE A 93 15.29 -3.62 20.31
N GLU A 94 14.60 -4.12 21.34
CA GLU A 94 13.25 -4.67 21.22
C GLU A 94 12.33 -3.95 22.20
N ILE A 95 11.20 -3.44 21.73
CA ILE A 95 10.17 -2.80 22.55
C ILE A 95 8.89 -3.60 22.38
N ARG A 96 8.34 -4.13 23.47
CA ARG A 96 7.04 -4.80 23.47
C ARG A 96 6.06 -4.02 24.32
N ILE A 97 4.92 -3.68 23.75
CA ILE A 97 3.91 -2.79 24.32
C ILE A 97 2.60 -3.56 24.42
N HIS A 98 2.00 -3.54 25.60
CA HIS A 98 0.67 -4.10 25.80
C HIS A 98 -0.36 -3.29 25.01
N ASP A 99 -1.31 -3.95 24.36
CA ASP A 99 -2.33 -3.31 23.51
C ASP A 99 -3.10 -2.18 24.22
N SER A 100 -3.43 -2.35 25.51
CA SER A 100 -4.12 -1.35 26.33
C SER A 100 -3.32 -0.06 26.55
N VAL A 101 -2.01 -0.10 26.35
CA VAL A 101 -1.08 1.02 26.59
C VAL A 101 -0.78 1.79 25.29
N TRP A 102 -1.05 1.16 24.15
CA TRP A 102 -0.72 1.71 22.85
C TRP A 102 -1.48 3.02 22.58
N SER A 103 -0.75 4.10 22.33
CA SER A 103 -1.34 5.41 22.05
C SER A 103 -0.38 6.30 21.24
N ARG A 104 -0.92 7.31 20.55
CA ARG A 104 -0.13 8.34 19.85
C ARG A 104 0.92 9.01 20.73
N ARG A 105 0.53 9.36 21.97
CA ARG A 105 1.43 10.00 22.95
C ARG A 105 2.62 9.12 23.33
N LEU A 106 2.46 7.81 23.27
CA LEU A 106 3.54 6.84 23.49
C LEU A 106 4.46 6.81 22.26
N VAL A 107 3.89 6.75 21.06
CA VAL A 107 4.61 6.76 19.78
C VAL A 107 5.49 7.99 19.62
N ASP A 108 4.93 9.18 19.87
CA ASP A 108 5.63 10.47 19.74
C ASP A 108 6.83 10.58 20.72
N LYS A 109 6.88 9.74 21.75
CA LYS A 109 7.95 9.70 22.74
C LYS A 109 8.95 8.57 22.52
N LEU A 110 8.74 7.73 21.52
CA LEU A 110 9.69 6.68 21.21
C LEU A 110 11.01 7.30 20.73
N PRO A 111 12.16 6.83 21.26
CA PRO A 111 13.46 7.35 20.90
C PRO A 111 13.73 7.28 19.40
N ILE A 112 14.39 8.30 18.86
CA ILE A 112 15.20 8.14 17.66
C ILE A 112 16.36 7.21 18.06
N PHE A 113 16.49 6.06 17.39
CA PHE A 113 17.52 5.09 17.73
C PHE A 113 18.93 5.69 17.54
N PRO A 114 19.86 5.48 18.50
CA PRO A 114 21.25 5.90 18.35
C PRO A 114 21.88 5.35 17.05
N PRO A 115 22.86 6.05 16.45
CA PRO A 115 23.51 5.59 15.22
C PRO A 115 24.16 4.20 15.31
N SER A 116 24.49 3.73 16.51
CA SER A 116 25.05 2.40 16.77
C SER A 116 24.04 1.26 16.60
N VAL A 117 22.74 1.57 16.69
CA VAL A 117 21.67 0.57 16.60
C VAL A 117 21.55 0.06 15.17
N LYS A 118 21.75 -1.25 15.01
CA LYS A 118 21.66 -1.93 13.73
C LYS A 118 20.30 -2.60 13.53
N ASN A 119 19.68 -3.07 14.61
CA ASN A 119 18.35 -3.67 14.56
C ASN A 119 17.48 -3.08 15.65
N ALA A 120 16.25 -2.71 15.31
CA ALA A 120 15.24 -2.40 16.31
C ALA A 120 13.92 -3.06 15.94
N LYS A 121 13.19 -3.53 16.95
CA LYS A 121 11.89 -4.15 16.79
C LYS A 121 10.94 -3.53 17.78
N MET A 122 9.75 -3.14 17.33
CA MET A 122 8.66 -2.75 18.21
C MET A 122 7.46 -3.64 17.93
N LEU A 123 6.81 -4.11 18.99
CA LEU A 123 5.63 -4.95 18.94
C LEU A 123 4.55 -4.37 19.84
N VAL A 124 3.32 -4.36 19.36
CA VAL A 124 2.11 -4.12 20.14
C VAL A 124 1.28 -5.38 20.10
N SER A 125 1.04 -5.99 21.25
CA SER A 125 0.22 -7.19 21.40
C SER A 125 -0.32 -7.28 22.83
N ASN A 126 -1.11 -8.30 23.14
CA ASN A 126 -1.44 -8.62 24.54
C ASN A 126 -0.28 -9.29 25.30
N LEU A 127 0.92 -9.31 24.70
CA LEU A 127 2.18 -9.82 25.24
C LEU A 127 2.23 -11.32 25.55
N LEU A 128 1.19 -12.08 25.23
CA LEU A 128 1.20 -13.54 25.28
C LEU A 128 2.08 -14.12 24.14
N PRO A 129 2.78 -15.24 24.34
CA PRO A 129 3.68 -15.83 23.35
C PRO A 129 3.03 -16.14 21.99
N ASN A 130 1.71 -16.37 21.99
CA ASN A 130 0.90 -16.65 20.79
C ASN A 130 -0.29 -15.67 20.63
N GLY A 131 -0.19 -14.49 21.25
CA GLY A 131 -1.22 -13.47 21.16
C GLY A 131 -1.30 -12.82 19.77
N PRO A 132 -2.46 -12.24 19.40
CA PRO A 132 -2.55 -11.43 18.19
C PRO A 132 -1.64 -10.20 18.30
N GLU A 133 -0.86 -9.95 17.25
CA GLU A 133 -0.06 -8.73 17.12
C GLU A 133 -0.87 -7.66 16.39
N LEU A 134 -1.08 -6.52 17.05
CA LEU A 134 -1.78 -5.37 16.47
C LEU A 134 -0.85 -4.51 15.64
N VAL A 135 0.40 -4.33 16.08
CA VAL A 135 1.41 -3.54 15.39
C VAL A 135 2.77 -4.21 15.52
N ARG A 136 3.54 -4.19 14.45
CA ARG A 136 4.92 -4.65 14.39
C ARG A 136 5.73 -3.67 13.55
N ILE A 137 6.79 -3.13 14.12
CA ILE A 137 7.78 -2.30 13.40
C ILE A 137 9.11 -3.02 13.48
N VAL A 138 9.78 -3.17 12.35
CA VAL A 138 11.14 -3.72 12.29
C VAL A 138 12.03 -2.75 11.53
N TYR A 139 13.05 -2.28 12.22
CA TYR A 139 14.14 -1.48 11.68
C TYR A 139 15.36 -2.37 11.54
N ASN A 140 15.93 -2.44 10.34
CA ASN A 140 17.16 -3.19 10.09
C ASN A 140 18.10 -2.33 9.23
N ALA A 141 19.07 -1.70 9.90
CA ALA A 141 20.09 -0.88 9.26
C ALA A 141 21.17 -1.71 8.54
N ASN A 142 21.28 -3.02 8.84
CA ASN A 142 22.18 -3.93 8.14
C ASN A 142 21.59 -4.47 6.84
N ALA A 143 20.30 -4.27 6.59
CA ALA A 143 19.70 -4.64 5.32
C ALA A 143 20.35 -3.83 4.19
N THR A 144 20.65 -4.49 3.07
CA THR A 144 21.17 -3.86 1.86
C THR A 144 20.19 -4.08 0.70
N PRO A 145 19.42 -3.06 0.30
CA PRO A 145 19.38 -1.70 0.87
C PRO A 145 18.71 -1.64 2.26
N PHE A 146 18.96 -0.55 2.99
CA PHE A 146 18.33 -0.27 4.29
C PHE A 146 16.82 -0.53 4.21
N ALA A 147 16.25 -1.12 5.26
CA ALA A 147 14.83 -1.41 5.33
C ALA A 147 14.24 -1.10 6.71
N THR A 148 13.15 -0.34 6.71
CA THR A 148 12.20 -0.24 7.81
C THR A 148 10.89 -0.85 7.34
N THR A 149 10.38 -1.85 8.06
CA THR A 149 9.07 -2.43 7.81
C THR A 149 8.11 -2.09 8.94
N PHE A 150 6.86 -1.89 8.59
CA PHE A 150 5.77 -1.63 9.50
C PHE A 150 4.62 -2.56 9.09
N ALA A 151 4.06 -3.30 10.02
CA ALA A 151 2.87 -4.09 9.83
C ALA A 151 1.89 -3.73 10.95
N ALA A 152 0.62 -3.57 10.61
CA ALA A 152 -0.45 -3.40 11.59
C ALA A 152 -1.70 -4.15 11.16
N ALA A 153 -2.45 -4.61 12.14
CA ALA A 153 -3.76 -5.20 11.98
C ALA A 153 -4.72 -4.51 12.95
N PHE A 154 -5.82 -3.98 12.42
CA PHE A 154 -6.92 -3.43 13.19
C PHE A 154 -8.24 -3.79 12.53
N TYR A 155 -9.35 -3.46 13.17
CA TYR A 155 -10.67 -3.90 12.71
C TYR A 155 -10.90 -3.50 11.25
N GLY A 156 -11.09 -4.50 10.38
CA GLY A 156 -11.31 -4.27 8.95
C GLY A 156 -10.05 -3.91 8.14
N MET A 157 -8.82 -3.94 8.68
CA MET A 157 -7.61 -3.64 7.89
C MET A 157 -6.38 -4.46 8.28
N HIS A 158 -5.64 -4.89 7.25
CA HIS A 158 -4.24 -5.27 7.34
C HIS A 158 -3.37 -4.26 6.58
N LEU A 159 -2.43 -3.63 7.28
CA LEU A 159 -1.51 -2.65 6.72
C LEU A 159 -0.08 -3.21 6.76
N ALA A 160 0.60 -3.19 5.63
CA ALA A 160 2.02 -3.48 5.52
C ALA A 160 2.71 -2.32 4.80
N MET A 161 3.79 -1.82 5.36
CA MET A 161 4.59 -0.76 4.76
C MET A 161 6.07 -1.11 4.83
N LYS A 162 6.80 -0.64 3.83
CA LYS A 162 8.25 -0.79 3.73
C LYS A 162 8.85 0.52 3.26
N GLY A 163 9.90 0.96 3.94
CA GLY A 163 10.62 2.20 3.64
C GLY A 163 12.11 1.96 3.61
N HIS A 164 12.79 2.79 2.84
CA HIS A 164 14.22 2.68 2.58
C HIS A 164 15.04 3.74 3.32
N ARG A 165 14.42 4.51 4.22
CA ARG A 165 15.09 5.46 5.11
C ARG A 165 14.52 5.39 6.51
N ALA A 166 15.36 5.64 7.52
CA ALA A 166 14.91 5.78 8.90
C ALA A 166 13.84 6.88 9.05
N SER A 167 13.95 7.94 8.24
CA SER A 167 12.98 9.04 8.20
C SER A 167 11.58 8.62 7.75
N ASP A 168 11.41 7.46 7.11
CA ASP A 168 10.10 7.01 6.63
C ASP A 168 9.20 6.51 7.76
N LEU A 169 9.79 6.16 8.91
CA LEU A 169 9.05 5.69 10.09
C LEU A 169 8.00 6.70 10.56
N SER A 170 8.29 8.01 10.56
CA SER A 170 7.31 9.01 10.98
C SER A 170 6.11 9.10 10.03
N PHE A 171 6.33 8.90 8.72
CA PHE A 171 5.23 8.82 7.76
C PHE A 171 4.39 7.58 8.00
N MET A 172 5.04 6.42 8.20
CA MET A 172 4.35 5.15 8.48
C MET A 172 3.47 5.24 9.74
N LEU A 173 4.00 5.82 10.81
CA LEU A 173 3.24 6.01 12.06
C LEU A 173 2.04 6.95 11.86
N ALA A 174 2.25 8.09 11.21
CA ALA A 174 1.18 9.04 10.92
C ALA A 174 0.08 8.42 10.03
N LEU A 175 0.48 7.60 9.05
CA LEU A 175 -0.47 6.92 8.16
C LEU A 175 -1.25 5.84 8.91
N HIS A 176 -0.60 5.05 9.75
CA HIS A 176 -1.28 4.07 10.59
C HIS A 176 -2.36 4.72 11.46
N GLU A 177 -2.05 5.84 12.11
CA GLU A 177 -3.04 6.58 12.92
C GLU A 177 -4.21 7.09 12.09
N ALA A 178 -3.92 7.68 10.94
CA ALA A 178 -4.95 8.20 10.06
C ALA A 178 -5.87 7.07 9.55
N LEU A 179 -5.30 5.92 9.18
CA LEU A 179 -6.06 4.75 8.72
C LEU A 179 -6.84 4.07 9.85
N ALA A 180 -6.33 4.07 11.09
CA ALA A 180 -7.04 3.53 12.24
C ALA A 180 -8.32 4.34 12.59
N ALA A 181 -8.40 5.59 12.13
CA ALA A 181 -9.59 6.43 12.25
C ALA A 181 -10.59 6.27 11.08
N VAL A 182 -10.24 5.51 10.04
CA VAL A 182 -11.12 5.26 8.90
C VAL A 182 -12.10 4.15 9.26
N ASP A 183 -13.39 4.46 9.16
CA ASP A 183 -14.45 3.46 9.29
C ASP A 183 -14.56 2.62 8.00
N LEU A 184 -14.31 1.32 8.11
CA LEU A 184 -14.31 0.35 6.99
C LEU A 184 -15.44 -0.65 7.18
N GLN A 185 -16.09 -1.01 6.08
CA GLN A 185 -17.20 -1.96 6.11
C GLN A 185 -16.75 -3.40 5.91
N GLU A 186 -15.59 -3.61 5.29
CA GLU A 186 -14.98 -4.92 5.07
C GLU A 186 -13.47 -4.90 5.28
N ASN A 187 -12.88 -6.10 5.33
CA ASN A 187 -11.45 -6.27 5.43
C ASN A 187 -10.73 -5.70 4.20
N CYS A 188 -9.91 -4.68 4.41
CA CYS A 188 -8.97 -4.14 3.44
C CYS A 188 -7.56 -4.65 3.69
N VAL A 189 -6.80 -4.88 2.62
CA VAL A 189 -5.35 -5.12 2.71
C VAL A 189 -4.63 -3.99 1.99
N VAL A 190 -3.70 -3.35 2.68
CA VAL A 190 -2.95 -2.19 2.21
C VAL A 190 -1.46 -2.52 2.28
N GLU A 191 -0.77 -2.44 1.15
CA GLU A 191 0.67 -2.60 1.04
C GLU A 191 1.27 -1.32 0.47
N ILE A 192 2.28 -0.74 1.12
CA ILE A 192 2.94 0.48 0.65
C ILE A 192 4.45 0.31 0.69
N GLU A 193 5.10 0.45 -0.46
CA GLU A 193 6.56 0.52 -0.56
C GLU A 193 7.00 1.94 -0.91
N ILE A 194 7.91 2.48 -0.09
CA ILE A 194 8.46 3.83 -0.23
C ILE A 194 9.89 3.70 -0.73
N SER A 195 10.14 4.15 -1.96
CA SER A 195 11.46 4.10 -2.57
C SER A 195 12.44 5.08 -1.91
N HIS A 196 13.73 4.95 -2.23
CA HIS A 196 14.75 5.93 -1.82
C HIS A 196 14.43 7.36 -2.27
N GLY A 197 13.72 7.53 -3.39
CA GLY A 197 13.25 8.82 -3.89
C GLY A 197 11.92 9.29 -3.27
N ARG A 198 11.40 8.57 -2.26
CA ARG A 198 10.10 8.79 -1.62
C ARG A 198 8.91 8.71 -2.57
N SER A 199 9.08 8.00 -3.68
CA SER A 199 7.97 7.55 -4.51
C SER A 199 7.30 6.37 -3.82
N MET A 200 5.97 6.45 -3.68
CA MET A 200 5.17 5.40 -3.08
C MET A 200 4.57 4.50 -4.15
N PHE A 201 4.68 3.19 -3.90
CA PHE A 201 4.02 2.12 -4.62
C PHE A 201 2.99 1.51 -3.69
N SER A 202 1.72 1.73 -3.96
CA SER A 202 0.62 1.30 -3.11
C SER A 202 -0.18 0.20 -3.79
N ARG A 203 -0.41 -0.90 -3.09
CA ARG A 203 -1.41 -1.91 -3.46
C ARG A 203 -2.50 -1.91 -2.40
N VAL A 204 -3.75 -1.81 -2.82
CA VAL A 204 -4.90 -1.78 -1.92
C VAL A 204 -5.93 -2.79 -2.41
N SER A 205 -6.45 -3.63 -1.52
CA SER A 205 -7.53 -4.55 -1.85
C SER A 205 -8.68 -4.43 -0.86
N GLY A 206 -9.91 -4.63 -1.35
CA GLY A 206 -11.15 -4.52 -0.56
C GLY A 206 -12.31 -3.97 -1.38
N ARG A 207 -13.40 -3.57 -0.70
CA ARG A 207 -14.51 -2.86 -1.36
C ARG A 207 -14.04 -1.51 -1.91
N LEU A 208 -14.48 -1.15 -3.11
CA LEU A 208 -13.97 0.06 -3.76
C LEU A 208 -14.22 1.34 -2.95
N ARG A 209 -15.36 1.47 -2.28
CA ARG A 209 -15.63 2.61 -1.38
C ARG A 209 -14.63 2.72 -0.24
N ASP A 210 -14.23 1.60 0.35
CA ASP A 210 -13.25 1.57 1.43
C ASP A 210 -11.82 1.79 0.88
N VAL A 211 -11.51 1.24 -0.30
CA VAL A 211 -10.29 1.57 -1.04
C VAL A 211 -10.18 3.07 -1.29
N CYS A 212 -11.27 3.75 -1.68
CA CYS A 212 -11.27 5.21 -1.88
C CYS A 212 -10.85 5.94 -0.61
N LYS A 213 -11.47 5.62 0.54
CA LYS A 213 -11.12 6.24 1.83
C LYS A 213 -9.65 5.98 2.20
N VAL A 214 -9.15 4.76 1.98
CA VAL A 214 -7.75 4.42 2.23
C VAL A 214 -6.82 5.23 1.33
N VAL A 215 -7.11 5.30 0.03
CA VAL A 215 -6.30 6.07 -0.92
C VAL A 215 -6.31 7.55 -0.57
N GLU A 216 -7.47 8.13 -0.26
CA GLU A 216 -7.58 9.51 0.21
C GLU A 216 -6.74 9.73 1.46
N CYS A 217 -6.85 8.84 2.45
CA CYS A 217 -6.06 8.89 3.67
C CYS A 217 -4.55 8.85 3.39
N VAL A 218 -4.07 7.96 2.52
CA VAL A 218 -2.65 7.88 2.13
C VAL A 218 -2.17 9.19 1.53
N MET A 219 -2.97 9.79 0.63
CA MET A 219 -2.61 11.03 -0.04
C MET A 219 -2.63 12.23 0.92
N ASP A 220 -3.62 12.29 1.80
CA ASP A 220 -3.76 13.36 2.78
C ASP A 220 -2.65 13.31 3.83
N THR A 221 -2.26 12.12 4.30
CA THR A 221 -1.10 11.96 5.18
C THR A 221 0.18 12.44 4.50
N ALA A 222 0.40 12.06 3.23
CA ALA A 222 1.57 12.48 2.46
C ALA A 222 1.62 14.01 2.23
N ALA A 223 0.47 14.67 2.23
CA ALA A 223 0.33 16.12 2.03
C ALA A 223 0.38 16.95 3.33
N THR A 224 0.42 16.33 4.51
CA THR A 224 0.50 17.06 5.79
C THR A 224 1.74 17.97 5.84
N PRO A 225 1.68 19.20 6.39
CA PRO A 225 2.78 20.16 6.32
C PRO A 225 4.14 19.63 6.82
N GLU A 226 4.11 18.83 7.89
CA GLU A 226 5.30 18.22 8.49
C GLU A 226 6.00 17.23 7.55
N LEU A 227 5.22 16.49 6.75
CA LEU A 227 5.70 15.48 5.81
C LEU A 227 5.79 16.01 4.37
N ALA A 228 5.13 17.12 4.04
CA ALA A 228 5.17 17.76 2.73
C ALA A 228 6.59 18.22 2.37
N SER A 229 7.36 18.67 3.37
CA SER A 229 8.80 18.98 3.23
C SER A 229 9.63 17.79 2.71
N ARG A 230 9.11 16.57 2.88
CA ARG A 230 9.78 15.32 2.51
C ARG A 230 9.41 14.84 1.11
N LEU A 231 8.45 15.47 0.43
CA LEU A 231 8.06 15.21 -0.96
C LEU A 231 7.61 13.76 -1.24
N TYR A 232 6.85 13.14 -0.33
CA TYR A 232 6.21 11.85 -0.61
C TYR A 232 5.22 11.99 -1.78
N ALA A 233 5.30 11.09 -2.76
CA ALA A 233 4.43 11.13 -3.92
C ALA A 233 3.97 9.73 -4.31
N VAL A 234 2.66 9.51 -4.43
CA VAL A 234 2.13 8.25 -4.96
C VAL A 234 2.37 8.20 -6.46
N LYS A 235 3.19 7.22 -6.87
CA LYS A 235 3.58 7.01 -8.27
C LYS A 235 2.92 5.79 -8.87
N SER A 236 2.64 4.78 -8.06
CA SER A 236 1.96 3.57 -8.48
C SER A 236 0.83 3.23 -7.53
N LEU A 237 -0.34 2.94 -8.09
CA LEU A 237 -1.51 2.50 -7.36
C LEU A 237 -2.07 1.25 -8.05
N VAL A 238 -2.09 0.13 -7.33
CA VAL A 238 -2.71 -1.12 -7.73
C VAL A 238 -3.91 -1.36 -6.82
N VAL A 239 -5.08 -1.56 -7.41
CA VAL A 239 -6.35 -1.72 -6.69
C VAL A 239 -6.97 -3.05 -7.07
N ASP A 240 -7.18 -3.93 -6.08
CA ASP A 240 -7.81 -5.24 -6.27
C ASP A 240 -9.18 -5.27 -5.57
N VAL A 241 -10.24 -5.19 -6.36
CA VAL A 241 -11.63 -5.09 -5.88
C VAL A 241 -12.37 -6.40 -6.15
N PRO A 242 -13.03 -7.02 -5.16
CA PRO A 242 -13.82 -8.22 -5.39
C PRO A 242 -14.94 -8.00 -6.42
N MET A 243 -15.75 -6.96 -6.23
CA MET A 243 -16.84 -6.54 -7.10
C MET A 243 -17.24 -5.08 -6.78
N LEU A 244 -18.01 -4.47 -7.67
CA LEU A 244 -18.68 -3.19 -7.41
C LEU A 244 -20.03 -3.41 -6.72
N HIS A 245 -20.30 -2.65 -5.67
CA HIS A 245 -21.56 -2.70 -4.93
C HIS A 245 -22.51 -1.57 -5.32
N HIS A 246 -21.98 -0.44 -5.77
CA HIS A 246 -22.77 0.69 -6.26
C HIS A 246 -22.23 1.23 -7.59
N ARG A 247 -23.13 1.78 -8.39
CA ARG A 247 -22.85 2.27 -9.75
C ARG A 247 -21.91 3.47 -9.82
N ASP A 248 -21.72 4.20 -8.73
CA ASP A 248 -20.95 5.44 -8.65
C ASP A 248 -19.60 5.26 -7.96
N GLU A 249 -19.30 4.09 -7.38
CA GLU A 249 -18.07 3.85 -6.62
C GLU A 249 -16.82 4.09 -7.47
N PHE A 250 -16.84 3.64 -8.73
CA PHE A 250 -15.72 3.86 -9.64
C PHE A 250 -15.57 5.33 -10.05
N GLY A 251 -16.67 6.06 -10.21
CA GLY A 251 -16.63 7.50 -10.47
C GLY A 251 -16.00 8.28 -9.32
N HIS A 252 -16.42 7.97 -8.08
CA HIS A 252 -15.83 8.55 -6.88
C HIS A 252 -14.34 8.21 -6.74
N PHE A 253 -13.97 6.95 -7.00
CA PHE A 253 -12.57 6.52 -7.01
C PHE A 253 -11.72 7.34 -8.00
N VAL A 254 -12.16 7.44 -9.25
CA VAL A 254 -11.42 8.20 -10.28
C VAL A 254 -11.32 9.67 -9.91
N HIS A 255 -12.38 10.26 -9.34
CA HIS A 255 -12.36 11.64 -8.86
C HIS A 255 -11.34 11.85 -7.72
N ALA A 256 -11.30 10.93 -6.75
CA ALA A 256 -10.33 10.97 -5.66
C ALA A 256 -8.89 10.86 -6.17
N VAL A 257 -8.62 9.91 -7.08
CA VAL A 257 -7.29 9.76 -7.69
C VAL A 257 -6.89 10.99 -8.49
N HIS A 258 -7.81 11.56 -9.28
CA HIS A 258 -7.54 12.78 -10.05
C HIS A 258 -7.20 13.97 -9.15
N SER A 259 -7.98 14.20 -8.10
CA SER A 259 -7.79 15.36 -7.22
C SER A 259 -6.57 15.24 -6.30
N LYS A 260 -6.26 14.03 -5.82
CA LYS A 260 -5.22 13.80 -4.80
C LYS A 260 -3.91 13.24 -5.35
N ALA A 261 -3.93 12.58 -6.52
CA ALA A 261 -2.76 11.94 -7.12
C ALA A 261 -2.50 12.39 -8.58
N PRO A 262 -2.43 13.70 -8.89
CA PRO A 262 -2.31 14.19 -10.27
C PRO A 262 -0.99 13.79 -10.96
N ARG A 263 0.00 13.29 -10.20
CA ARG A 263 1.32 12.84 -10.71
C ARG A 263 1.46 11.32 -10.76
N LEU A 264 0.35 10.59 -10.67
CA LEU A 264 0.31 9.14 -10.76
C LEU A 264 0.85 8.68 -12.13
N GLN A 265 1.71 7.66 -12.11
CA GLN A 265 2.35 7.11 -13.31
C GLN A 265 1.83 5.71 -13.63
N ILE A 266 1.47 4.93 -12.62
CA ILE A 266 0.95 3.57 -12.79
C ILE A 266 -0.38 3.48 -12.07
N LEU A 267 -1.43 3.10 -12.82
CA LEU A 267 -2.74 2.78 -12.28
C LEU A 267 -3.15 1.40 -12.76
N GLU A 268 -3.36 0.48 -11.83
CA GLU A 268 -3.95 -0.83 -12.12
C GLU A 268 -5.21 -1.01 -11.28
N VAL A 269 -6.33 -1.32 -11.90
CA VAL A 269 -7.59 -1.63 -11.21
C VAL A 269 -8.09 -2.97 -11.70
N ASN A 270 -8.19 -3.93 -10.80
CA ASN A 270 -8.59 -5.30 -11.08
C ASN A 270 -9.90 -5.61 -10.34
N PHE A 271 -10.95 -5.91 -11.10
CA PHE A 271 -12.20 -6.41 -10.57
C PHE A 271 -12.25 -7.93 -10.74
N ARG A 272 -12.55 -8.66 -9.65
CA ARG A 272 -12.51 -10.13 -9.67
C ARG A 272 -13.79 -10.75 -10.21
N THR A 273 -14.93 -10.17 -9.85
CA THR A 273 -16.26 -10.70 -10.14
C THR A 273 -17.25 -9.58 -10.41
N VAL A 274 -18.39 -9.94 -11.00
CA VAL A 274 -19.49 -9.02 -11.31
C VAL A 274 -20.57 -9.18 -10.26
N ASN A 275 -21.08 -8.07 -9.76
CA ASN A 275 -22.26 -8.09 -8.90
C ASN A 275 -23.54 -8.16 -9.75
N SER A 276 -24.54 -8.91 -9.30
CA SER A 276 -25.87 -8.98 -9.94
C SER A 276 -26.54 -7.61 -10.17
N ILE A 277 -26.18 -6.59 -9.38
CA ILE A 277 -26.75 -5.23 -9.42
C ILE A 277 -25.84 -4.28 -10.23
N GLU A 278 -24.66 -4.75 -10.67
CA GLU A 278 -23.73 -3.93 -11.42
C GLU A 278 -24.35 -3.43 -12.74
N THR A 279 -24.43 -2.11 -12.89
CA THR A 279 -24.90 -1.45 -14.12
C THR A 279 -23.71 -0.97 -14.94
N HIS A 280 -23.79 -1.01 -16.26
CA HIS A 280 -22.73 -0.52 -17.16
C HIS A 280 -22.37 0.98 -16.96
N GLU A 281 -23.18 1.76 -16.25
CA GLU A 281 -22.97 3.20 -15.99
C GLU A 281 -21.61 3.51 -15.37
N TRP A 282 -21.10 2.68 -14.45
CA TRP A 282 -19.82 2.94 -13.78
C TRP A 282 -18.64 2.94 -14.75
N MET A 283 -18.71 2.11 -15.82
CA MET A 283 -17.68 1.98 -16.85
C MET A 283 -17.49 3.30 -17.61
N GLY A 284 -18.55 4.12 -17.68
CA GLY A 284 -18.48 5.48 -18.20
C GLY A 284 -17.48 6.36 -17.46
N SER A 285 -17.13 6.07 -16.20
CA SER A 285 -16.14 6.83 -15.43
C SER A 285 -14.69 6.55 -15.86
N VAL A 286 -14.42 5.48 -16.62
CA VAL A 286 -13.11 5.23 -17.26
C VAL A 286 -12.73 6.42 -18.15
N ARG A 287 -13.73 7.08 -18.74
CA ARG A 287 -13.59 8.29 -19.55
C ARG A 287 -12.97 9.48 -18.82
N MET A 288 -13.03 9.51 -17.48
CA MET A 288 -12.47 10.58 -16.65
C MET A 288 -10.98 10.39 -16.38
N LEU A 289 -10.41 9.23 -16.74
CA LEU A 289 -8.98 8.94 -16.59
C LEU A 289 -8.12 9.73 -17.58
N ASP A 290 -8.71 10.37 -18.60
CA ASP A 290 -8.01 11.29 -19.52
C ASP A 290 -7.31 12.45 -18.80
N SER A 291 -7.83 12.83 -17.63
CA SER A 291 -7.26 13.86 -16.76
C SER A 291 -5.92 13.47 -16.12
N LEU A 292 -5.59 12.18 -16.01
CA LEU A 292 -4.34 11.67 -15.43
C LEU A 292 -3.21 11.68 -16.47
N ARG A 293 -2.69 12.87 -16.79
CA ARG A 293 -1.76 13.09 -17.91
C ARG A 293 -0.36 12.50 -17.73
N GLU A 294 0.01 12.16 -16.50
CA GLU A 294 1.34 11.62 -16.16
C GLU A 294 1.41 10.09 -16.20
N LEU A 295 0.31 9.42 -16.60
CA LEU A 295 0.27 7.97 -16.70
C LEU A 295 1.26 7.43 -17.75
N ILE A 296 2.05 6.46 -17.29
CA ILE A 296 2.97 5.62 -18.08
C ILE A 296 2.34 4.24 -18.28
N ARG A 297 1.62 3.74 -17.27
CA ARG A 297 0.92 2.45 -17.34
C ARG A 297 -0.49 2.55 -16.78
N ILE A 298 -1.43 2.03 -17.54
CA ILE A 298 -2.82 1.88 -17.13
C ILE A 298 -3.33 0.48 -17.43
N VAL A 299 -3.90 -0.17 -16.42
CA VAL A 299 -4.55 -1.47 -16.53
C VAL A 299 -5.91 -1.37 -15.86
N ILE A 300 -6.97 -1.63 -16.62
CA ILE A 300 -8.32 -1.82 -16.08
C ILE A 300 -8.76 -3.23 -16.47
N ALA A 301 -8.77 -4.15 -15.52
CA ALA A 301 -9.20 -5.54 -15.71
C ALA A 301 -10.58 -5.74 -15.08
N HIS A 302 -11.54 -6.21 -15.87
CA HIS A 302 -12.92 -6.41 -15.42
C HIS A 302 -13.54 -7.67 -16.07
N PRO A 303 -14.41 -8.45 -15.41
CA PRO A 303 -14.95 -9.66 -16.03
C PRO A 303 -15.86 -9.39 -17.25
N HIS A 304 -16.58 -8.27 -17.27
CA HIS A 304 -17.31 -7.78 -18.44
C HIS A 304 -16.47 -6.80 -19.26
N PRO A 305 -16.64 -6.73 -20.60
CA PRO A 305 -16.07 -5.70 -21.46
C PRO A 305 -16.29 -4.29 -20.88
N LEU A 306 -15.43 -3.32 -21.23
CA LEU A 306 -15.67 -1.93 -20.83
C LEU A 306 -16.58 -1.25 -21.85
N ASP A 307 -17.57 -0.49 -21.38
CA ASP A 307 -18.50 0.29 -22.22
C ASP A 307 -17.81 1.55 -22.80
N LEU A 308 -16.88 1.32 -23.73
CA LEU A 308 -16.05 2.33 -24.37
C LEU A 308 -16.32 2.40 -25.87
N THR A 309 -16.37 3.62 -26.39
CA THR A 309 -16.42 3.89 -27.82
C THR A 309 -15.04 4.10 -28.40
N ASP A 310 -14.91 3.98 -29.73
CA ASP A 310 -13.70 4.35 -30.46
C ASP A 310 -13.27 5.81 -30.18
N ALA A 311 -14.24 6.71 -30.03
CA ALA A 311 -14.00 8.12 -29.70
C ALA A 311 -13.44 8.31 -28.28
N ASP A 312 -13.84 7.47 -27.33
CA ASP A 312 -13.26 7.46 -25.99
C ASP A 312 -11.80 7.02 -26.02
N VAL A 313 -11.47 5.96 -26.77
CA VAL A 313 -10.09 5.51 -26.94
C VAL A 313 -9.23 6.60 -27.60
N ALA A 314 -9.74 7.26 -28.64
CA ALA A 314 -9.09 8.41 -29.26
C ALA A 314 -8.76 9.50 -28.23
N ARG A 315 -9.75 9.89 -27.41
CA ARG A 315 -9.57 10.93 -26.39
C ARG A 315 -8.58 10.52 -25.30
N LEU A 316 -8.66 9.29 -24.80
CA LEU A 316 -7.78 8.77 -23.76
C LEU A 316 -6.32 8.75 -24.27
N LEU A 317 -6.08 8.18 -25.46
CA LEU A 317 -4.74 8.09 -26.05
C LEU A 317 -4.12 9.46 -26.36
N ARG A 318 -4.91 10.45 -26.79
CA ARG A 318 -4.41 11.84 -26.95
C ARG A 318 -4.00 12.49 -25.64
N SER A 319 -4.67 12.13 -24.56
CA SER A 319 -4.49 12.77 -23.24
C SER A 319 -3.29 12.19 -22.51
N TRP A 320 -3.07 10.87 -22.62
CA TRP A 320 -1.96 10.18 -21.99
C TRP A 320 -0.69 10.21 -22.83
N ARG A 321 -0.09 11.40 -22.96
CA ARG A 321 1.07 11.64 -23.85
C ARG A 321 2.33 10.84 -23.50
N LYS A 322 2.41 10.28 -22.28
CA LYS A 322 3.56 9.53 -21.76
C LYS A 322 3.26 8.03 -21.64
N VAL A 323 2.08 7.55 -22.05
CA VAL A 323 1.71 6.17 -21.81
C VAL A 323 2.54 5.22 -22.66
N GLU A 324 3.06 4.19 -22.02
CA GLU A 324 3.82 3.10 -22.62
C GLU A 324 2.99 1.81 -22.64
N HIS A 325 2.12 1.63 -21.65
CA HIS A 325 1.32 0.43 -21.48
C HIS A 325 -0.14 0.77 -21.23
N VAL A 326 -1.01 0.35 -22.15
CA VAL A 326 -2.47 0.47 -22.02
C VAL A 326 -3.08 -0.92 -22.10
N SER A 327 -3.78 -1.33 -21.04
CA SER A 327 -4.59 -2.55 -21.02
C SER A 327 -6.00 -2.21 -20.55
N LEU A 328 -6.92 -2.15 -21.51
CA LEU A 328 -8.34 -1.89 -21.28
C LEU A 328 -9.08 -3.20 -21.51
N ASN A 329 -9.04 -4.03 -20.47
CA ASN A 329 -9.86 -5.21 -20.31
C ASN A 329 -9.65 -6.38 -21.32
N PRO A 330 -8.45 -6.94 -21.42
CA PRO A 330 -8.18 -8.06 -22.33
C PRO A 330 -8.69 -9.41 -21.86
N LYS A 331 -9.13 -9.57 -20.61
CA LYS A 331 -9.48 -10.87 -20.01
C LYS A 331 -10.89 -10.87 -19.43
N ALA A 332 -11.90 -10.78 -20.29
CA ALA A 332 -13.28 -11.02 -19.86
C ALA A 332 -13.44 -12.51 -19.46
N SER A 333 -13.54 -12.83 -18.18
CA SER A 333 -13.77 -14.21 -17.73
C SER A 333 -15.22 -14.63 -18.00
N GLY A 334 -15.45 -15.45 -19.03
CA GLY A 334 -16.66 -16.25 -19.24
C GLY A 334 -18.01 -15.52 -19.39
N ALA A 335 -18.04 -14.19 -19.33
CA ALA A 335 -19.29 -13.45 -19.19
C ALA A 335 -20.00 -13.22 -20.54
N LEU A 336 -21.30 -13.45 -20.57
CA LEU A 336 -22.20 -13.15 -21.69
C LEU A 336 -22.20 -11.64 -21.95
N ILE A 337 -21.85 -11.25 -23.18
CA ILE A 337 -22.03 -9.87 -23.66
C ILE A 337 -23.54 -9.59 -23.65
N THR A 338 -23.97 -8.56 -22.91
CA THR A 338 -25.37 -8.18 -22.91
C THR A 338 -25.69 -7.40 -24.18
N HIS A 339 -26.88 -7.58 -24.76
CA HIS A 339 -27.29 -6.96 -26.04
C HIS A 339 -27.32 -5.42 -26.07
N ARG A 340 -26.96 -4.73 -24.98
CA ARG A 340 -26.99 -3.26 -24.85
C ARG A 340 -25.62 -2.63 -24.64
N GLN A 341 -24.55 -3.42 -24.60
CA GLN A 341 -23.22 -2.92 -24.32
C GLN A 341 -22.57 -2.34 -25.58
N VAL A 342 -22.04 -1.11 -25.51
CA VAL A 342 -21.26 -0.53 -26.60
C VAL A 342 -19.83 -1.03 -26.48
N LEU A 343 -19.30 -1.54 -27.58
CA LEU A 343 -17.97 -2.13 -27.63
C LEU A 343 -17.08 -1.36 -28.60
N LEU A 344 -15.77 -1.43 -28.36
CA LEU A 344 -14.77 -0.93 -29.29
C LEU A 344 -14.83 -1.72 -30.58
N THR A 345 -14.70 -1.07 -31.72
CA THR A 345 -14.64 -1.77 -33.01
C THR A 345 -13.18 -1.95 -33.45
N ILE A 346 -12.96 -2.60 -34.59
CA ILE A 346 -11.64 -2.67 -35.24
C ILE A 346 -11.04 -1.27 -35.47
N ASN A 347 -11.88 -0.24 -35.55
CA ASN A 347 -11.44 1.14 -35.74
C ASN A 347 -10.69 1.71 -34.52
N ALA A 348 -10.85 1.15 -33.31
CA ALA A 348 -10.00 1.49 -32.17
C ALA A 348 -8.50 1.21 -32.45
N LEU A 349 -8.17 0.16 -33.22
CA LEU A 349 -6.79 -0.13 -33.64
C LEU A 349 -6.24 0.94 -34.59
N ARG A 350 -7.09 1.38 -35.53
CA ARG A 350 -6.76 2.46 -36.49
C ARG A 350 -6.50 3.77 -35.77
N ILE A 351 -7.34 4.09 -34.79
CA ILE A 351 -7.18 5.25 -33.92
C ILE A 351 -5.87 5.15 -33.13
N ALA A 352 -5.56 3.98 -32.56
CA ALA A 352 -4.31 3.79 -31.83
C ALA A 352 -3.08 3.98 -32.73
N ALA A 353 -3.11 3.45 -33.96
CA ALA A 353 -2.05 3.66 -34.94
C ALA A 353 -1.84 5.15 -35.29
N PHE A 354 -2.93 5.94 -35.33
CA PHE A 354 -2.86 7.35 -35.70
C PHE A 354 -2.58 8.31 -34.54
N GLN A 355 -3.16 8.06 -33.35
CA GLN A 355 -3.25 9.07 -32.28
C GLN A 355 -2.53 8.68 -31.00
N ALA A 356 -2.12 7.42 -30.83
CA ALA A 356 -1.38 7.06 -29.63
C ALA A 356 0.00 7.75 -29.60
N PRO A 357 0.53 8.04 -28.40
CA PRO A 357 1.87 8.62 -28.28
C PRO A 357 2.95 7.67 -28.79
N THR A 358 4.10 8.23 -29.17
CA THR A 358 5.30 7.49 -29.62
C THR A 358 5.96 6.67 -28.51
N SER A 359 5.54 6.88 -27.26
CA SER A 359 5.97 6.07 -26.12
C SER A 359 5.24 4.73 -26.03
N LEU A 360 4.09 4.55 -26.69
CA LEU A 360 3.28 3.34 -26.56
C LEU A 360 4.08 2.11 -27.04
N ARG A 361 4.23 1.12 -26.13
CA ARG A 361 4.87 -0.19 -26.39
C ARG A 361 3.89 -1.35 -26.29
N HIS A 362 2.87 -1.23 -25.44
CA HIS A 362 1.88 -2.27 -25.21
C HIS A 362 0.46 -1.72 -25.32
N LEU A 363 -0.37 -2.37 -26.14
CA LEU A 363 -1.80 -2.08 -26.25
C LEU A 363 -2.61 -3.37 -26.13
N SER A 364 -3.63 -3.32 -25.29
CA SER A 364 -4.43 -4.49 -24.96
C SER A 364 -5.90 -4.08 -24.88
N LEU A 365 -6.73 -4.62 -25.77
CA LEU A 365 -8.11 -4.17 -26.03
C LEU A 365 -9.09 -5.33 -26.20
N PHE A 366 -10.34 -5.10 -25.82
CA PHE A 366 -11.49 -5.94 -26.14
C PHE A 366 -12.30 -5.31 -27.29
N LEU A 367 -12.44 -6.02 -28.41
CA LEU A 367 -13.05 -5.49 -29.64
C LEU A 367 -14.26 -6.31 -30.09
N ASN A 368 -15.31 -5.64 -30.56
CA ASN A 368 -16.32 -6.20 -31.44
C ASN A 368 -15.81 -6.17 -32.89
N ALA A 369 -15.51 -7.34 -33.44
CA ALA A 369 -15.02 -7.47 -34.82
C ALA A 369 -16.15 -7.58 -35.87
N ASP A 370 -17.40 -7.74 -35.44
CA ASP A 370 -18.56 -7.88 -36.32
C ASP A 370 -19.12 -6.54 -36.78
N GLU A 371 -18.89 -5.47 -36.01
CA GLU A 371 -19.27 -4.11 -36.39
C GLU A 371 -18.26 -3.50 -37.39
N ASP A 372 -18.79 -3.02 -38.50
CA ASP A 372 -18.00 -2.37 -39.54
C ASP A 372 -17.50 -0.99 -39.05
N SER A 373 -16.34 -0.57 -39.54
CA SER A 373 -15.73 0.70 -39.13
C SER A 373 -16.63 1.88 -39.51
N VAL A 374 -17.07 2.66 -38.53
CA VAL A 374 -17.87 3.88 -38.73
C VAL A 374 -17.06 4.97 -39.46
N HIS A 375 -15.72 4.90 -39.40
CA HIS A 375 -14.82 5.85 -40.07
C HIS A 375 -13.86 5.16 -41.04
N GLY A 376 -13.92 5.59 -42.30
CA GLY A 376 -12.97 5.20 -43.33
C GLY A 376 -11.64 5.91 -43.11
N PHE A 377 -10.69 5.25 -42.44
CA PHE A 377 -9.30 5.67 -42.45
C PHE A 377 -8.61 5.12 -43.70
N SER A 378 -8.25 5.99 -44.63
CA SER A 378 -7.32 5.70 -45.74
C SER A 378 -5.96 6.34 -45.45
N GLY A 379 -4.88 5.68 -45.86
CA GLY A 379 -3.53 6.24 -45.76
C GLY A 379 -2.90 6.25 -44.36
N LEU A 380 -3.35 5.41 -43.43
CA LEU A 380 -2.67 5.25 -42.14
C LEU A 380 -1.28 4.66 -42.33
N GLN A 381 -0.28 5.30 -41.72
CA GLN A 381 1.07 4.73 -41.68
C GLN A 381 1.17 3.69 -40.55
N PRO A 382 1.80 2.53 -40.82
CA PRO A 382 2.07 1.54 -39.78
C PRO A 382 2.94 2.12 -38.66
N ARG A 383 2.70 1.65 -37.43
CA ARG A 383 3.53 1.94 -36.25
C ARG A 383 4.46 0.79 -35.95
N TYR A 384 5.76 1.07 -36.02
CA TYR A 384 6.83 0.09 -35.86
C TYR A 384 7.37 0.00 -34.43
N ASP A 385 6.92 0.89 -33.56
CA ASP A 385 7.45 1.08 -32.21
C ASP A 385 6.57 0.43 -31.12
N VAL A 386 5.45 -0.19 -31.50
CA VAL A 386 4.62 -0.99 -30.60
C VAL A 386 5.14 -2.42 -30.59
N GLU A 387 5.43 -2.93 -29.40
CA GLU A 387 6.07 -4.24 -29.20
C GLU A 387 5.05 -5.37 -29.01
N LYS A 388 3.89 -5.07 -28.41
CA LYS A 388 2.90 -6.08 -28.07
C LYS A 388 1.48 -5.57 -28.23
N ILE A 389 0.66 -6.37 -28.90
CA ILE A 389 -0.78 -6.15 -29.05
C ILE A 389 -1.51 -7.37 -28.49
N GLU A 390 -2.39 -7.18 -27.51
CA GLU A 390 -3.28 -8.23 -27.00
C GLU A 390 -4.72 -7.92 -27.39
N LEU A 391 -5.36 -8.83 -28.13
CA LEU A 391 -6.74 -8.65 -28.56
C LEU A 391 -7.62 -9.75 -28.00
N ARG A 392 -8.77 -9.33 -27.47
CA ARG A 392 -9.89 -10.23 -27.21
C ARG A 392 -11.07 -9.80 -28.06
N LEU A 393 -11.75 -10.76 -28.67
CA LEU A 393 -12.74 -10.47 -29.70
C LEU A 393 -14.13 -10.95 -29.27
N ALA A 394 -15.10 -10.04 -29.34
CA ALA A 394 -16.53 -10.27 -29.13
C ALA A 394 -17.22 -10.83 -30.38
N THR A 395 -16.57 -11.75 -31.11
CA THR A 395 -17.16 -12.38 -32.30
C THR A 395 -17.10 -13.91 -32.18
N PRO A 396 -18.17 -14.62 -32.54
CA PRO A 396 -18.10 -16.06 -32.78
C PRO A 396 -17.53 -16.39 -34.18
N SER A 397 -17.37 -15.40 -35.07
CA SER A 397 -16.92 -15.59 -36.45
C SER A 397 -15.39 -15.64 -36.56
N THR A 398 -14.87 -16.82 -36.89
CA THR A 398 -13.44 -17.01 -37.16
C THR A 398 -12.93 -16.14 -38.32
N HIS A 399 -13.78 -15.81 -39.29
CA HIS A 399 -13.40 -14.92 -40.39
C HIS A 399 -13.20 -13.48 -39.90
N ARG A 400 -14.16 -12.93 -39.15
CA ARG A 400 -14.06 -11.56 -38.62
C ARG A 400 -12.92 -11.44 -37.61
N ALA A 401 -12.67 -12.49 -36.82
CA ALA A 401 -11.52 -12.55 -35.95
C ALA A 401 -10.19 -12.43 -36.71
N ARG A 402 -10.02 -13.20 -37.78
CA ARG A 402 -8.83 -13.10 -38.65
C ARG A 402 -8.68 -11.74 -39.31
N VAL A 403 -9.79 -11.07 -39.66
CA VAL A 403 -9.75 -9.71 -40.21
C VAL A 403 -9.19 -8.73 -39.17
N ALA A 404 -9.67 -8.79 -37.91
CA ALA A 404 -9.17 -7.93 -36.84
C ALA A 404 -7.66 -8.15 -36.59
N ILE A 405 -7.22 -9.41 -36.55
CA ILE A 405 -5.80 -9.77 -36.41
C ILE A 405 -4.97 -9.24 -37.58
N ARG A 406 -5.42 -9.45 -38.82
CA ARG A 406 -4.72 -8.95 -40.02
C ARG A 406 -4.62 -7.42 -40.02
N VAL A 407 -5.65 -6.72 -39.55
CA VAL A 407 -5.60 -5.26 -39.40
C VAL A 407 -4.55 -4.87 -38.37
N ALA A 408 -4.47 -5.56 -37.23
CA ALA A 408 -3.42 -5.34 -36.24
C ALA A 408 -2.02 -5.60 -36.81
N GLU A 409 -1.82 -6.69 -37.55
CA GLU A 409 -0.55 -7.02 -38.23
C GLU A 409 -0.14 -5.95 -39.23
N THR A 410 -1.11 -5.40 -39.97
CA THR A 410 -0.85 -4.34 -40.95
C THR A 410 -0.49 -3.01 -40.29
N LEU A 411 -1.17 -2.66 -39.18
CA LEU A 411 -0.96 -1.40 -38.48
C LEU A 411 0.24 -1.43 -37.52
N PHE A 412 0.61 -2.61 -37.01
CA PHE A 412 1.67 -2.79 -36.01
C PHE A 412 2.60 -3.95 -36.41
N PRO A 413 3.35 -3.82 -37.53
CA PRO A 413 4.07 -4.94 -38.14
C PRO A 413 5.19 -5.54 -37.28
N ASN A 414 5.72 -4.79 -36.32
CA ASN A 414 6.76 -5.28 -35.40
C ASN A 414 6.19 -5.84 -34.08
N ALA A 415 4.88 -5.71 -33.85
CA ALA A 415 4.29 -6.12 -32.61
C ALA A 415 4.08 -7.64 -32.55
N ASN A 416 4.32 -8.23 -31.39
CA ASN A 416 3.84 -9.57 -31.07
C ASN A 416 2.32 -9.50 -30.82
N ILE A 417 1.53 -10.02 -31.76
CA ILE A 417 0.07 -10.01 -31.70
C ILE A 417 -0.41 -11.32 -31.07
N LYS A 418 -1.15 -11.19 -29.97
CA LYS A 418 -1.72 -12.33 -29.24
C LYS A 418 -3.24 -12.20 -29.14
N GLU A 419 -3.94 -13.23 -29.58
CA GLU A 419 -5.36 -13.45 -29.27
C GLU A 419 -5.47 -14.09 -27.86
N VAL A 420 -6.28 -13.51 -26.96
CA VAL A 420 -6.34 -13.86 -25.52
C VAL A 420 -7.68 -14.42 -25.06
#